data_AF-A0A7W1RVR1-F1
#
_entry.id   AF-A0A7W1RVR1-F1
#
_cell.length_a   1.000
_cell.length_b   1.000
_cell.length_c   1.000
_cell.angle_alpha   90.00
_cell.angle_beta   90.00
_cell.angle_gamma   90.00
#
_symmetry.space_group_name_H-M   'P 1'
#
loop_
_entity.id
_entity.type
_entity.pdbx_description
1 polymer ?
#
loop_
_entity_poly.entity_id
_entity_poly.type
_entity_poly.pdbx_seq_one_letter_code
_entity_poly.pdbx_strand_id
1 'polypeptide(L)'
;RQIATADQRELIEYRRTACRYCHGRSYDYQRTRGELAKDRRAWESQQTRASKDNFDEAGGDGFNATRDPHPECPECFGEGVERVYVHDTRRLSASALCLYAGVKVTKDGIEVKMHDQRATLVDIARHLGMFEERVPDTETDDARIQTLRAQMDAMDTATVGVAA
;
A
#
# COMPACT_ATOMS: atom_id res chain seq x y z
N ARG A 1 -17.02 0.25 -11.31
CA ARG A 1 -16.00 1.26 -11.67
C ARG A 1 -15.28 1.83 -10.46
N GLN A 2 -15.98 2.30 -9.42
CA GLN A 2 -15.36 2.96 -8.25
C GLN A 2 -14.30 2.12 -7.50
N ILE A 3 -14.43 0.80 -7.42
CA ILE A 3 -13.42 -0.10 -6.82
C ILE A 3 -12.10 -0.07 -7.60
N ALA A 4 -12.16 -0.12 -8.93
CA ALA A 4 -11.00 -0.28 -9.80
C ALA A 4 -10.01 0.90 -9.74
N THR A 5 -10.47 2.08 -9.32
CA THR A 5 -9.68 3.32 -9.28
C THR A 5 -9.53 3.89 -7.88
N ALA A 6 -9.98 3.18 -6.85
CA ALA A 6 -9.86 3.62 -5.46
C ALA A 6 -8.39 3.60 -5.00
N ASP A 7 -7.97 4.63 -4.27
CA ASP A 7 -6.63 4.68 -3.68
C ASP A 7 -6.58 3.84 -2.40
N GLN A 8 -5.72 2.82 -2.36
CA GLN A 8 -5.60 1.94 -1.20
C GLN A 8 -5.05 2.68 0.03
N ARG A 9 -4.33 3.79 -0.19
CA ARG A 9 -3.79 4.63 0.90
C ARG A 9 -4.87 5.30 1.71
N GLU A 10 -6.09 5.43 1.19
CA GLU A 10 -7.23 5.89 1.98
C GLU A 10 -7.64 4.90 3.07
N LEU A 11 -7.29 3.61 2.93
CA LEU A 11 -7.59 2.57 3.92
C LEU A 11 -6.44 2.39 4.92
N ILE A 12 -5.21 2.32 4.40
CA ILE A 12 -4.01 2.01 5.18
C ILE A 12 -2.83 2.87 4.75
N GLU A 13 -2.05 3.32 5.72
CA GLU A 13 -0.83 4.08 5.46
C GLU A 13 0.35 3.48 6.25
N TYR A 14 1.50 3.43 5.59
CA TYR A 14 2.78 3.20 6.25
C TYR A 14 3.46 4.56 6.44
N ARG A 15 3.51 5.04 7.69
CA ARG A 15 4.00 6.37 8.03
C ARG A 15 5.36 6.30 8.71
N ARG A 16 6.22 7.28 8.43
CA ARG A 16 7.39 7.59 9.28
C ARG A 16 6.99 8.73 10.21
N THR A 17 7.24 8.55 11.50
CA THR A 17 6.76 9.46 12.54
C THR A 17 7.83 9.75 13.57
N ALA A 18 7.65 10.78 14.40
CA ALA A 18 8.64 11.22 15.37
C ALA A 18 9.05 10.09 16.34
N CYS A 19 10.36 9.92 16.51
CA CYS A 19 10.91 9.13 17.61
C CYS A 19 10.81 9.90 18.93
N ARG A 20 11.08 9.23 20.05
CA ARG A 20 10.98 9.82 21.40
C ARG A 20 11.90 11.01 21.65
N TYR A 21 12.89 11.23 20.79
CA TYR A 21 13.92 12.26 20.96
C TYR A 21 13.77 13.40 19.96
N CYS A 22 13.04 13.21 18.86
CA CYS A 22 12.92 14.17 17.75
C CYS A 22 12.60 15.60 18.18
N HIS A 23 11.74 15.75 19.18
CA HIS A 23 11.22 17.06 19.61
C HIS A 23 11.43 17.30 21.10
N GLY A 24 12.30 16.51 21.75
CA GLY A 24 12.71 16.74 23.12
C GLY A 24 13.68 17.91 23.22
N ARG A 25 13.75 18.54 24.40
CA ARG A 25 14.77 19.57 24.67
C ARG A 25 16.15 18.99 24.44
N SER A 26 16.97 19.63 23.61
CA SER A 26 18.31 19.15 23.24
C SER A 26 18.35 17.70 22.69
N TYR A 27 17.25 17.24 22.08
CA TYR A 27 17.06 15.84 21.66
C TYR A 27 17.12 14.81 22.79
N ASP A 28 16.84 15.20 24.04
CA ASP A 28 16.67 14.25 25.14
C ASP A 28 15.33 13.50 25.06
N TYR A 29 15.20 12.40 25.81
CA TYR A 29 14.01 11.55 25.79
C TYR A 29 12.77 12.33 26.23
N GLN A 30 11.81 12.49 25.30
CA GLN A 30 10.56 13.17 25.54
C GLN A 30 9.47 12.19 25.99
N ARG A 31 8.80 12.54 27.09
CA ARG A 31 7.67 11.81 27.64
C ARG A 31 6.36 12.44 27.19
N THR A 32 5.29 11.66 27.15
CA THR A 32 3.94 12.25 27.11
C THR A 32 3.66 12.93 28.45
N ARG A 33 2.67 13.83 28.47
CA ARG A 33 2.22 14.48 29.72
C ARG A 33 1.85 13.47 30.81
N GLY A 34 1.18 12.38 30.42
CA GLY A 34 0.78 11.33 31.36
C GLY A 34 1.96 10.55 31.93
N GLU A 35 2.93 10.18 31.09
CA GLU A 35 4.15 9.48 31.50
C GLU A 35 4.97 10.36 32.47
N LEU A 36 5.23 11.62 32.12
CA LEU A 36 6.02 12.51 32.97
C LEU A 36 5.35 12.77 34.33
N ALA A 37 4.03 12.98 34.35
CA ALA A 37 3.29 13.16 35.60
C ALA A 37 3.29 11.89 36.47
N LYS A 38 3.25 10.71 35.85
CA LYS A 38 3.37 9.42 36.57
C LYS A 38 4.76 9.28 37.19
N ASP A 39 5.81 9.54 36.40
CA ASP A 39 7.20 9.40 36.85
C ASP A 39 7.52 10.43 37.94
N ARG A 40 7.02 11.66 37.81
CA ARG A 40 7.16 12.70 38.85
C ARG A 40 6.51 12.29 40.16
N ARG A 41 5.27 11.78 40.13
CA ARG A 41 4.58 11.28 41.35
C ARG A 41 5.32 10.12 41.99
N ALA A 42 5.83 9.19 41.18
CA ALA A 42 6.61 8.06 41.68
C ALA A 42 7.90 8.55 42.37
N TRP A 43 8.59 9.51 41.76
CA TRP A 43 9.78 10.12 42.33
C TRP A 43 9.48 10.92 43.61
N GLU A 44 8.42 11.73 43.63
CA GLU A 44 7.95 12.46 44.83
C GLU A 44 7.63 11.51 45.99
N SER A 45 7.08 10.32 45.70
CA SER A 45 6.79 9.32 46.74
C SER A 45 8.04 8.66 47.35
N GLN A 46 9.16 8.70 46.64
CA GLN A 46 10.44 8.12 47.07
C GLN A 46 11.35 9.15 47.74
N GLN A 47 11.01 10.44 47.62
CA GLN A 47 11.72 11.52 48.29
C GLN A 47 11.63 11.38 49.81
N THR A 48 12.79 11.39 50.45
CA THR A 48 12.90 11.47 51.92
C THR A 48 13.41 12.85 52.31
N ARG A 49 13.21 13.25 53.57
CA ARG A 49 13.70 14.54 54.08
C ARG A 49 15.22 14.74 53.89
N ALA A 50 15.98 13.65 53.71
CA ALA A 50 17.44 13.65 53.55
C ALA A 50 17.93 13.60 52.09
N SER A 51 17.08 13.19 51.12
CA SER A 51 17.42 13.13 49.69
C SER A 51 16.41 14.01 48.94
N LYS A 52 16.73 15.30 48.88
CA LYS A 52 16.02 16.29 48.06
C LYS A 52 16.82 16.59 46.80
N ASP A 53 16.92 15.60 45.94
CA ASP A 53 17.41 15.85 44.58
C ASP A 53 16.31 16.55 43.78
N ASN A 54 16.64 17.06 42.60
CA ASN A 54 15.67 17.59 41.64
C ASN A 54 15.17 16.48 40.72
N PHE A 55 13.91 16.56 40.31
CA PHE A 55 13.35 15.61 39.36
C PHE A 55 13.96 15.85 37.98
N ASP A 56 14.49 14.79 37.37
CA ASP A 56 14.97 14.85 36.00
C ASP A 56 13.79 14.84 35.01
N GLU A 57 13.61 15.97 34.33
CA GLU A 57 12.58 16.10 33.30
C GLU A 57 13.02 15.52 31.94
N ALA A 58 14.31 15.23 31.76
CA ALA A 58 14.91 14.87 30.48
C ALA A 58 14.46 15.83 29.35
N GLY A 59 13.96 15.27 28.24
CA GLY A 59 13.46 16.02 27.09
C GLY A 59 12.14 16.75 27.30
N GLY A 60 11.54 16.66 28.50
CA GLY A 60 10.28 17.30 28.86
C GLY A 60 9.03 16.50 28.50
N ASP A 61 7.87 17.14 28.62
CA ASP A 61 6.58 16.58 28.24
C ASP A 61 6.22 16.90 26.78
N GLY A 62 5.08 16.38 26.32
CA GLY A 62 4.52 16.73 25.03
C GLY A 62 4.97 15.85 23.86
N PHE A 63 5.53 14.68 24.13
CA PHE A 63 5.77 13.70 23.07
C PHE A 63 4.48 13.43 22.32
N ASN A 64 4.51 13.70 21.01
CA ASN A 64 3.44 13.36 20.10
C ASN A 64 4.01 12.43 19.03
N ALA A 65 3.60 11.18 19.14
CA ALA A 65 4.00 10.12 18.26
C ALA A 65 3.63 10.41 16.80
N THR A 66 2.56 11.16 16.49
CA THR A 66 2.09 11.38 15.12
C THR A 66 2.78 12.55 14.41
N ARG A 67 3.67 13.28 15.07
CA ARG A 67 4.41 14.38 14.43
C ARG A 67 5.40 13.84 13.40
N ASP A 68 5.77 14.68 12.45
CA ASP A 68 6.84 14.36 11.52
C ASP A 68 8.18 14.21 12.26
N PRO A 69 9.07 13.32 11.79
CA PRO A 69 10.43 13.21 12.31
C PRO A 69 11.18 14.53 12.19
N HIS A 70 12.03 14.85 13.17
CA HIS A 70 12.89 16.02 13.06
C HIS A 70 14.09 15.68 12.16
N PRO A 71 14.37 16.43 11.08
CA PRO A 71 15.40 16.07 10.09
C PRO A 71 16.80 15.98 10.71
N GLU A 72 17.09 16.81 11.70
CA GLU A 72 18.38 16.83 12.42
C GLU A 72 18.38 15.98 13.70
N CYS A 73 17.39 15.12 13.93
CA CYS A 73 17.38 14.29 15.13
C CYS A 73 18.61 13.36 15.14
N PRO A 74 19.47 13.40 16.17
CA PRO A 74 20.68 12.58 16.22
C PRO A 74 20.39 11.10 16.47
N GLU A 75 19.21 10.77 17.01
CA GLU A 75 18.83 9.40 17.37
C GLU A 75 18.26 8.63 16.17
N CYS A 76 17.39 9.27 15.39
CA CYS A 76 16.80 8.65 14.21
C CYS A 76 17.30 9.22 12.88
N PHE A 77 18.25 10.17 12.89
CA PHE A 77 18.84 10.79 11.69
C PHE A 77 17.80 11.33 10.68
N GLY A 78 16.69 11.88 11.18
CA GLY A 78 15.59 12.36 10.33
C GLY A 78 14.67 11.29 9.76
N GLU A 79 14.97 10.00 9.92
CA GLU A 79 14.19 8.90 9.36
C GLU A 79 12.91 8.61 10.15
N GLY A 80 12.94 8.80 11.47
CA GLY A 80 11.82 8.53 12.37
C GLY A 80 11.46 7.04 12.51
N VAL A 81 10.34 6.78 13.16
CA VAL A 81 9.84 5.45 13.50
C VAL A 81 8.68 5.08 12.59
N GLU A 82 8.74 3.88 12.03
CA GLU A 82 7.69 3.29 11.22
C GLU A 82 6.45 2.96 12.02
N ARG A 83 5.28 3.34 11.49
CA ARG A 83 3.98 2.96 12.03
C ARG A 83 2.99 2.68 10.93
N VAL A 84 2.24 1.59 11.09
CA VAL A 84 1.06 1.30 10.27
C VAL A 84 -0.11 2.08 10.86
N TYR A 85 -0.82 2.81 10.01
CA TYR A 85 -2.03 3.54 10.37
C TYR A 85 -3.20 3.03 9.54
N VAL A 86 -4.25 2.58 10.21
CA VAL A 86 -5.51 2.19 9.57
C VAL A 86 -6.50 3.33 9.75
N HIS A 87 -7.10 3.79 8.65
CA HIS A 87 -8.03 4.91 8.67
C HIS A 87 -9.37 4.52 9.30
N ASP A 88 -10.06 5.51 9.88
CA ASP A 88 -11.41 5.31 10.40
C ASP A 88 -12.37 5.05 9.24
N THR A 89 -12.90 3.81 9.19
CA THR A 89 -13.75 3.34 8.11
C THR A 89 -15.03 4.17 7.95
N ARG A 90 -15.47 4.88 9.01
CA ARG A 90 -16.65 5.76 8.97
C ARG A 90 -16.43 7.05 8.19
N ARG A 91 -15.17 7.39 7.88
CA ARG A 91 -14.77 8.64 7.24
C ARG A 91 -14.11 8.44 5.88
N LEU A 92 -14.20 7.23 5.33
CA LEU A 92 -13.67 6.90 4.01
C LEU A 92 -14.49 7.57 2.91
N SER A 93 -13.84 7.85 1.77
CA SER A 93 -14.54 8.25 0.56
C SER A 93 -15.46 7.14 0.06
N ALA A 94 -16.43 7.47 -0.79
CA ALA A 94 -17.31 6.47 -1.41
C ALA A 94 -16.51 5.41 -2.20
N SER A 95 -15.44 5.80 -2.89
CA SER A 95 -14.55 4.87 -3.61
C SER A 95 -13.79 3.93 -2.68
N ALA A 96 -13.22 4.46 -1.59
CA ALA A 96 -12.51 3.65 -0.61
C ALA A 96 -13.45 2.70 0.14
N LEU A 97 -14.69 3.13 0.42
CA LEU A 97 -15.74 2.27 0.98
C LEU A 97 -16.09 1.11 0.05
N CYS A 98 -16.19 1.34 -1.26
CA CYS A 98 -16.41 0.25 -2.21
C CYS A 98 -15.23 -0.73 -2.27
N LEU A 99 -14.00 -0.26 -2.05
CA LEU A 99 -12.80 -1.11 -2.02
C LEU A 99 -12.71 -1.93 -0.72
N TYR A 100 -13.20 -1.40 0.39
CA TYR A 100 -13.15 -2.03 1.71
C TYR A 100 -14.01 -3.30 1.77
N ALA A 101 -13.37 -4.45 1.98
CA ALA A 101 -14.05 -5.75 2.09
C ALA A 101 -14.26 -6.21 3.55
N GLY A 102 -13.57 -5.58 4.51
CA GLY A 102 -13.69 -5.89 5.95
C GLY A 102 -12.37 -5.82 6.69
N VAL A 103 -12.42 -6.13 7.98
CA VAL A 103 -11.24 -6.20 8.86
C VAL A 103 -11.25 -7.55 9.59
N LYS A 104 -10.08 -8.17 9.70
CA LYS A 104 -9.84 -9.35 10.52
C LYS A 104 -8.86 -9.00 11.62
N VAL A 105 -9.28 -9.20 12.87
CA VAL A 105 -8.39 -9.07 14.03
C VAL A 105 -7.78 -10.44 14.32
N THR A 106 -6.45 -10.49 14.37
CA THR A 106 -5.68 -11.69 14.69
C THR A 106 -4.89 -11.47 15.97
N LYS A 107 -4.21 -12.52 16.46
CA LYS A 107 -3.31 -12.41 17.60
C LYS A 107 -2.13 -11.47 17.32
N ASP A 108 -1.70 -11.42 16.06
CA ASP A 108 -0.51 -10.67 15.62
C ASP A 108 -0.86 -9.25 15.14
N GLY A 109 -2.14 -8.90 15.02
CA GLY A 109 -2.57 -7.55 14.68
C GLY A 109 -3.87 -7.47 13.90
N ILE A 110 -3.98 -6.43 13.06
CA ILE A 110 -5.17 -6.13 12.26
C ILE A 110 -4.83 -6.32 10.79
N GLU A 111 -5.64 -7.12 10.10
CA GLU A 111 -5.56 -7.34 8.65
C GLU A 111 -6.75 -6.64 7.98
N VAL A 112 -6.48 -5.65 7.14
CA VAL A 112 -7.49 -4.94 6.35
C VAL A 112 -7.70 -5.68 5.03
N LYS A 113 -8.94 -6.10 4.77
CA LYS A 113 -9.30 -6.81 3.54
C LYS A 113 -9.84 -5.83 2.51
N MET A 114 -9.43 -6.03 1.27
CA MET A 114 -9.82 -5.21 0.12
C MET A 114 -10.38 -6.12 -0.98
N HIS A 115 -11.30 -5.59 -1.79
CA HIS A 115 -11.74 -6.24 -3.01
C HIS A 115 -10.63 -6.22 -4.07
N ASP A 116 -10.61 -7.25 -4.94
CA ASP A 116 -9.62 -7.34 -6.02
C ASP A 116 -9.91 -6.31 -7.13
N GLN A 117 -9.11 -5.25 -7.15
CA GLN A 117 -9.20 -4.19 -8.15
C GLN A 117 -8.81 -4.69 -9.54
N ARG A 118 -7.87 -5.63 -9.64
CA ARG A 118 -7.43 -6.19 -10.93
C ARG A 118 -8.53 -7.02 -11.56
N ALA A 119 -9.20 -7.88 -10.79
CA ALA A 119 -10.36 -8.62 -11.27
C ALA A 119 -11.45 -7.66 -11.78
N THR A 120 -11.73 -6.61 -11.01
CA THR A 120 -12.69 -5.57 -11.40
C THR A 120 -12.29 -4.86 -12.70
N LEU A 121 -11.00 -4.55 -12.89
CA LEU A 121 -10.48 -3.94 -14.11
C LEU A 121 -10.62 -4.87 -15.33
N VAL A 122 -10.35 -6.16 -15.17
CA VAL A 122 -10.51 -7.16 -16.22
C VAL A 122 -11.98 -7.27 -16.63
N ASP A 123 -12.90 -7.30 -15.67
CA ASP A 123 -14.33 -7.37 -15.97
C ASP A 123 -14.84 -6.11 -16.68
N ILE A 124 -14.31 -4.94 -16.30
CA ILE A 124 -14.58 -3.67 -17.01
C ILE A 124 -14.03 -3.74 -18.43
N ALA A 125 -12.78 -4.18 -18.63
CA ALA A 125 -12.16 -4.29 -19.94
C ALA A 125 -12.91 -5.27 -20.87
N ARG A 126 -13.41 -6.39 -20.32
CA ARG A 126 -14.26 -7.35 -21.05
C ARG A 126 -15.59 -6.74 -21.45
N HIS A 127 -16.23 -6.01 -20.53
CA HIS A 127 -17.48 -5.33 -20.83
C HIS A 127 -17.34 -4.21 -21.86
N LEU A 128 -16.15 -3.58 -21.94
CA LEU A 128 -15.81 -2.57 -22.94
C LEU A 128 -15.32 -3.14 -24.27
N GLY A 129 -15.22 -4.47 -24.42
CA GLY A 129 -14.73 -5.10 -25.65
C GLY A 129 -13.24 -4.88 -25.91
N MET A 130 -12.44 -4.63 -24.87
CA MET A 130 -10.99 -4.39 -25.00
C MET A 130 -10.18 -5.67 -25.23
N PHE A 131 -10.81 -6.85 -25.13
CA PHE A 131 -10.18 -8.13 -25.44
C PHE A 131 -10.64 -8.59 -26.82
N GLU A 132 -9.68 -8.96 -27.67
CA GLU A 132 -9.96 -9.66 -28.91
C GLU A 132 -10.37 -11.10 -28.57
N GLU A 133 -11.63 -11.43 -28.80
CA GLU A 133 -12.09 -12.81 -28.74
C GLU A 133 -11.58 -13.50 -30.01
N ARG A 134 -10.45 -14.20 -29.89
CA ARG A 134 -9.91 -14.98 -31.00
C ARG A 134 -10.88 -16.11 -31.30
N VAL A 135 -11.75 -15.90 -32.28
CA VAL A 135 -12.52 -16.97 -32.89
C VAL A 135 -11.48 -17.93 -33.47
N PRO A 136 -11.42 -19.21 -33.02
CA PRO A 136 -10.57 -20.17 -33.70
C PRO A 136 -11.07 -20.25 -35.14
N ASP A 137 -10.21 -19.89 -36.09
CA ASP A 137 -10.52 -20.00 -37.51
C ASP A 137 -10.95 -21.45 -37.78
N THR A 138 -12.26 -21.66 -37.98
CA THR A 138 -12.83 -22.98 -38.25
C THR A 138 -12.52 -23.48 -39.66
N GLU A 139 -11.85 -22.65 -40.47
CA GLU A 139 -11.17 -23.09 -41.68
C GLU A 139 -9.74 -23.46 -41.28
N THR A 140 -9.50 -24.75 -41.06
CA THR A 140 -8.16 -25.27 -40.81
C THR A 140 -7.20 -24.71 -41.85
N ASP A 141 -6.09 -24.13 -41.40
CA ASP A 141 -5.02 -23.63 -42.27
C ASP A 141 -4.62 -24.67 -43.34
N ASP A 142 -4.78 -25.96 -43.04
CA ASP A 142 -4.63 -27.07 -43.97
C ASP A 142 -5.51 -26.97 -45.23
N ALA A 143 -6.76 -26.54 -45.13
CA ALA A 143 -7.66 -26.37 -46.28
C ALA A 143 -7.21 -25.20 -47.17
N ARG A 144 -6.74 -24.09 -46.58
CA ARG A 144 -6.18 -22.96 -47.32
C ARG A 144 -4.85 -23.30 -47.97
N ILE A 145 -3.98 -24.03 -47.26
CA ILE A 145 -2.69 -24.50 -47.77
C ILE A 145 -2.89 -25.49 -48.93
N GLN A 146 -3.85 -26.41 -48.84
CA GLN A 146 -4.17 -27.33 -49.93
C GLN A 146 -4.70 -26.59 -51.17
N THR A 147 -5.56 -25.60 -50.98
CA THR A 147 -6.10 -24.80 -52.08
C THR A 147 -5.00 -23.98 -52.78
N LEU A 148 -4.10 -23.37 -52.00
CA LEU A 148 -2.96 -22.62 -52.54
C LEU A 148 -1.97 -23.53 -53.27
N ARG A 149 -1.68 -24.73 -52.74
CA ARG A 149 -0.83 -25.72 -53.43
C ARG A 149 -1.43 -26.16 -54.76
N ALA A 150 -2.73 -26.48 -54.79
CA ALA A 150 -3.42 -26.84 -56.02
C ALA A 150 -3.41 -25.70 -57.07
N GLN A 151 -3.50 -24.45 -56.63
CA GLN A 151 -3.39 -23.28 -57.51
C GLN A 151 -1.97 -23.08 -58.06
N MET A 152 -0.93 -23.34 -57.26
CA MET A 152 0.46 -23.29 -57.71
C MET A 152 0.78 -24.39 -58.73
N ASP A 153 0.31 -25.62 -58.50
CA ASP A 153 0.49 -26.75 -59.43
C ASP A 153 -0.23 -26.50 -60.77
N ALA A 154 -1.41 -25.86 -60.73
CA ALA A 154 -2.14 -25.45 -61.94
C ALA A 154 -1.43 -24.32 -62.71
N MET A 155 -0.69 -23.46 -62.02
CA MET A 155 0.10 -22.39 -62.63
C MET A 155 1.35 -22.96 -63.31
N ASP A 156 2.06 -23.87 -62.65
CA ASP A 156 3.27 -24.52 -63.20
C ASP A 156 2.98 -25.38 -64.44
N THR A 157 1.82 -26.04 -64.47
CA THR A 157 1.37 -26.80 -65.65
C THR A 157 0.99 -25.90 -66.84
N ALA A 158 0.51 -24.68 -66.58
CA ALA A 158 0.21 -23.70 -67.63
C ALA A 158 1.49 -23.07 -68.24
N THR A 159 2.56 -22.91 -67.45
CA THR A 159 3.85 -22.37 -67.94
C THR A 159 4.60 -23.34 -68.84
N VAL A 160 4.46 -24.65 -68.63
CA VAL A 160 5.13 -25.68 -69.44
C VAL A 160 4.47 -25.85 -70.83
N GLY A 161 3.19 -25.47 -70.99
CA GLY A 161 2.45 -25.59 -72.26
C GLY A 161 2.75 -24.50 -73.31
N VAL A 162 3.52 -23.47 -72.98
CA VAL A 162 3.82 -22.34 -73.89
C VAL A 162 5.21 -22.46 -74.54
N ALA A 163 6.00 -23.47 -74.15
CA ALA A 163 7.37 -23.70 -74.63
C ALA A 163 7.52 -24.93 -75.57
N ALA A 164 6.51 -25.21 -76.40
CA ALA A 164 6.57 -26.21 -77.48
C ALA A 164 6.43 -25.55 -78.86
#